data_AF-A0A1I0M364-F1
#
_entry.id   AF-A0A1I0M364-F1
#
_cell.length_a   1.000
_cell.length_b   1.000
_cell.length_c   1.000
_cell.angle_alpha   90.00
_cell.angle_beta   90.00
_cell.angle_gamma   90.00
#
_symmetry.space_group_name_H-M   'P 1'
#
loop_
_entity.id
_entity.type
_entity.pdbx_description
1 polymer ?
#
loop_
_entity_poly.entity_id
_entity_poly.type
_entity_poly.pdbx_seq_one_letter_code
_entity_poly.pdbx_strand_id
1 'polypeptide(L)'
;MISVALNHIEEKDLVLRLKGQDKEALAYLYNKYGAALYGVAQRIIKNDDVTSEVIQDVFLKIWNKIPSYDSKKGRLFTWMLNLTRNAAIDKIRSKEIKKSGKTDSVEDNVYTIDQQNSAEMSVDGIGVKELMGDLVEEQRFIVQKIYFEGYTHSEISKECDIPLGTVKSRLRSALSHLRKRVRK
;
A
#
# COMPACT_ATOMS: atom_id res chain seq x y z
N MET A 1 22.94 -16.01 19.26
CA MET A 1 22.61 -16.75 18.03
C MET A 1 21.24 -17.38 18.23
N ILE A 2 20.16 -16.64 17.96
CA ILE A 2 18.79 -17.17 18.08
C ILE A 2 18.17 -17.08 16.69
N SER A 3 18.54 -18.06 15.86
CA SER A 3 17.74 -18.46 14.71
C SER A 3 16.69 -19.41 15.25
N VAL A 4 15.53 -18.88 15.63
CA VAL A 4 14.33 -19.71 15.74
C VAL A 4 13.63 -19.56 14.41
N ALA A 5 13.70 -20.62 13.61
CA ALA A 5 12.80 -20.87 12.51
C ALA A 5 11.35 -20.68 13.01
N LEU A 6 10.78 -19.52 12.74
CA LEU A 6 9.35 -19.30 12.94
C LEU A 6 8.63 -19.99 11.79
N ASN A 7 8.38 -21.27 12.02
CA ASN A 7 7.43 -22.10 11.31
C ASN A 7 6.21 -21.26 10.92
N HIS A 8 5.75 -21.46 9.68
CA HIS A 8 4.61 -20.77 9.08
C HIS A 8 3.43 -20.66 10.06
N ILE A 9 3.27 -19.51 10.71
CA ILE A 9 2.10 -19.23 11.56
C ILE A 9 0.93 -18.97 10.62
N GLU A 10 -0.16 -19.71 10.80
CA GLU A 10 -1.39 -19.45 10.06
C GLU A 10 -1.90 -18.02 10.32
N GLU A 11 -2.44 -17.37 9.29
CA GLU A 11 -2.89 -15.97 9.37
C GLU A 11 -3.89 -15.76 10.53
N LYS A 12 -4.73 -16.75 10.82
CA LYS A 12 -5.71 -16.71 11.92
C LYS A 12 -5.02 -16.67 13.30
N ASP A 13 -4.03 -17.51 13.53
CA ASP A 13 -3.29 -17.56 14.80
C ASP A 13 -2.47 -16.30 15.01
N LEU A 14 -1.79 -15.84 13.94
CA LEU A 14 -1.06 -14.58 13.96
C LEU A 14 -1.95 -13.40 14.37
N VAL A 15 -3.16 -13.32 13.81
CA VAL A 15 -4.13 -12.27 14.15
C VAL A 15 -4.57 -12.36 15.61
N LEU A 16 -4.83 -13.57 16.13
CA LEU A 16 -5.22 -13.76 17.52
C LEU A 16 -4.11 -13.28 18.47
N ARG A 17 -2.87 -13.67 18.20
CA ARG A 17 -1.70 -13.24 18.98
C ARG A 17 -1.49 -11.73 18.93
N LEU A 18 -1.59 -11.12 17.74
CA LEU A 18 -1.51 -9.66 17.59
C LEU A 18 -2.62 -8.93 18.37
N LYS A 19 -3.87 -9.42 18.32
CA LYS A 19 -4.97 -8.86 19.13
C LYS A 19 -4.73 -9.03 20.63
N GLY A 20 -4.05 -10.11 21.02
CA GLY A 20 -3.58 -10.35 22.38
C GLY A 20 -2.36 -9.51 22.80
N GLN A 21 -1.90 -8.57 21.96
CA GLN A 21 -0.74 -7.71 22.24
C GLN A 21 0.54 -8.53 22.49
N ASP A 22 0.73 -9.60 21.71
CA ASP A 22 1.95 -10.39 21.70
C ASP A 22 3.04 -9.72 20.85
N LYS A 23 4.13 -9.31 21.52
CA LYS A 23 5.27 -8.63 20.88
C LYS A 23 6.03 -9.53 19.90
N GLU A 24 6.10 -10.83 20.15
CA GLU A 24 6.76 -11.77 19.24
C GLU A 24 5.96 -11.94 17.94
N ALA A 25 4.64 -11.89 18.04
CA ALA A 25 3.77 -11.89 16.86
C ALA A 25 3.98 -10.63 16.00
N LEU A 26 4.17 -9.46 16.62
CA LEU A 26 4.51 -8.23 15.89
C LEU A 26 5.89 -8.32 15.24
N ALA A 27 6.89 -8.86 15.94
CA ALA A 27 8.23 -9.08 15.39
C ALA A 27 8.20 -10.05 14.20
N TYR A 28 7.45 -11.15 14.30
CA TYR A 28 7.24 -12.07 13.18
C TYR A 28 6.57 -11.37 11.99
N LEU A 29 5.54 -10.56 12.26
CA LEU A 29 4.85 -9.78 11.23
C LEU A 29 5.80 -8.81 10.51
N TYR A 30 6.67 -8.13 11.26
CA TYR A 30 7.70 -7.25 10.72
C TYR A 30 8.68 -8.01 9.84
N ASN A 31 9.25 -9.11 10.33
CA ASN A 31 10.19 -9.92 9.56
C ASN A 31 9.57 -10.48 8.28
N LYS A 32 8.28 -10.83 8.31
CA LYS A 32 7.57 -11.44 7.17
C LYS A 32 7.11 -10.42 6.11
N TYR A 33 6.64 -9.24 6.52
CA TYR A 33 5.99 -8.29 5.60
C TYR A 33 6.68 -6.93 5.52
N GLY A 34 7.62 -6.62 6.42
CA GLY A 34 8.28 -5.32 6.51
C GLY A 34 8.91 -4.86 5.20
N ALA A 35 9.66 -5.73 4.52
CA ALA A 35 10.28 -5.41 3.24
C ALA A 35 9.25 -5.08 2.14
N ALA A 36 8.14 -5.81 2.09
CA ALA A 36 7.08 -5.55 1.12
C ALA A 36 6.35 -4.22 1.39
N LEU A 37 6.06 -3.93 2.66
CA LEU A 37 5.45 -2.64 3.05
C LEU A 37 6.41 -1.48 2.79
N TYR A 38 7.70 -1.65 3.11
CA TYR A 38 8.76 -0.69 2.81
C TYR A 38 8.82 -0.37 1.33
N GLY A 39 8.85 -1.38 0.46
CA GLY A 39 8.89 -1.18 -0.99
C GLY A 39 7.70 -0.36 -1.51
N VAL A 40 6.51 -0.50 -0.90
CA VAL A 40 5.34 0.30 -1.26
C VAL A 40 5.44 1.73 -0.75
N ALA A 41 5.86 1.93 0.50
CA ALA A 41 6.07 3.27 1.04
C ALA A 41 7.18 4.01 0.26
N GLN A 42 8.26 3.32 -0.13
CA GLN A 42 9.38 3.88 -0.88
C GLN A 42 8.98 4.41 -2.26
N ARG A 43 8.08 3.71 -2.97
CA ARG A 43 7.58 4.17 -4.27
C ARG A 43 6.81 5.50 -4.18
N ILE A 44 6.16 5.72 -3.04
CA ILE A 44 5.40 6.94 -2.76
C ILE A 44 6.38 8.04 -2.30
N ILE A 45 7.15 7.79 -1.25
CA ILE A 45 7.97 8.78 -0.54
C ILE A 45 9.26 9.16 -1.30
N LYS A 46 9.87 8.20 -2.01
CA LYS A 46 11.13 8.35 -2.76
C LYS A 46 12.28 8.96 -1.92
N ASN A 47 12.35 8.57 -0.65
CA ASN A 47 13.42 8.97 0.28
C ASN A 47 13.57 7.92 1.39
N ASP A 48 14.75 7.31 1.49
CA ASP A 48 14.98 6.12 2.33
C ASP A 48 14.80 6.39 3.83
N ASP A 49 15.28 7.54 4.31
CA ASP A 49 15.19 7.92 5.73
C ASP A 49 13.73 8.14 6.15
N VAL A 50 13.00 8.90 5.34
CA VAL A 50 11.58 9.19 5.58
C VAL A 50 10.73 7.93 5.44
N THR A 51 11.04 7.05 4.49
CA THR A 51 10.35 5.76 4.35
C THR A 51 10.57 4.88 5.57
N SER A 52 11.81 4.82 6.08
CA SER A 52 12.14 4.04 7.27
C SER A 52 11.35 4.51 8.48
N GLU A 53 11.25 5.83 8.68
CA GLU A 53 10.42 6.44 9.73
C GLU A 53 8.93 6.07 9.58
N VAL A 54 8.38 6.23 8.37
CA VAL A 54 6.97 5.91 8.09
C VAL A 54 6.68 4.43 8.33
N ILE A 55 7.59 3.53 7.99
CA ILE A 55 7.39 2.10 8.24
C ILE A 55 7.36 1.79 9.73
N GLN A 56 8.22 2.41 10.54
CA GLN A 56 8.15 2.27 12.00
C GLN A 56 6.78 2.71 12.53
N ASP A 57 6.31 3.88 12.11
CA ASP A 57 4.98 4.40 12.47
C ASP A 57 3.84 3.47 12.01
N VAL A 58 3.96 2.87 10.83
CA VAL A 58 2.97 1.93 10.30
C VAL A 58 2.87 0.69 11.18
N PHE A 59 3.97 0.13 11.67
CA PHE A 59 3.92 -1.02 12.56
C PHE A 59 3.32 -0.67 13.93
N LEU A 60 3.55 0.54 14.43
CA LEU A 60 2.83 1.06 15.62
C LEU A 60 1.33 1.24 15.34
N LYS A 61 0.96 1.76 14.16
CA LYS A 61 -0.45 1.86 13.74
C LYS A 61 -1.11 0.49 13.62
N ILE A 62 -0.40 -0.51 13.08
CA ILE A 62 -0.88 -1.89 13.00
C ILE A 62 -1.14 -2.43 14.41
N TRP A 63 -0.17 -2.29 15.31
CA TRP A 63 -0.29 -2.70 16.71
C TRP A 63 -1.52 -2.10 17.40
N ASN A 64 -1.76 -0.80 17.21
CA ASN A 64 -2.89 -0.10 17.83
C ASN A 64 -4.23 -0.42 17.17
N LYS A 65 -4.25 -0.65 15.85
CA LYS A 65 -5.49 -0.85 15.07
C LYS A 65 -5.87 -2.31 14.85
N ILE A 66 -5.02 -3.27 15.21
CA ILE A 66 -5.32 -4.70 15.00
C ILE A 66 -6.65 -5.16 15.62
N PRO A 67 -7.16 -4.63 16.75
CA PRO A 67 -8.49 -5.01 17.24
C PRO A 67 -9.61 -4.80 16.22
N SER A 68 -9.48 -3.75 15.38
CA SER A 68 -10.44 -3.40 14.32
C SER A 68 -10.35 -4.27 13.06
N TYR A 69 -9.31 -5.10 12.93
CA TYR A 69 -9.16 -5.99 11.79
C TYR A 69 -10.25 -7.07 11.78
N ASP A 70 -10.86 -7.25 10.60
CA ASP A 70 -11.92 -8.23 10.32
C ASP A 70 -11.55 -9.02 9.06
N SER A 71 -11.32 -10.33 9.24
CA SER A 71 -10.94 -11.24 8.15
C SER A 71 -12.03 -11.43 7.11
N LYS A 72 -13.30 -11.12 7.42
CA LYS A 72 -14.40 -11.13 6.45
C LYS A 72 -14.31 -9.97 5.46
N LYS A 73 -13.64 -8.86 5.83
CA LYS A 73 -13.47 -7.67 4.99
C LYS A 73 -12.21 -7.71 4.12
N GLY A 74 -11.26 -8.60 4.42
CA GLY A 74 -10.05 -8.78 3.63
C GLY A 74 -8.93 -9.53 4.34
N ARG A 75 -7.90 -9.90 3.58
CA ARG A 75 -6.68 -10.52 4.10
C ARG A 75 -5.88 -9.52 4.94
N LEU A 76 -5.16 -10.03 5.95
CA LEU A 76 -4.35 -9.20 6.85
C LEU A 76 -3.34 -8.35 6.08
N PHE A 77 -2.65 -8.93 5.10
CA PHE A 77 -1.66 -8.22 4.28
C PHE A 77 -2.29 -7.03 3.53
N THR A 78 -3.47 -7.23 2.93
CA THR A 78 -4.17 -6.15 2.22
C THR A 78 -4.56 -5.01 3.15
N TRP A 79 -4.98 -5.34 4.38
CA TRP A 79 -5.29 -4.33 5.39
C TRP A 79 -4.04 -3.52 5.78
N MET A 80 -2.91 -4.17 6.06
CA MET A 80 -1.63 -3.51 6.36
C MET A 80 -1.12 -2.65 5.20
N LEU A 81 -1.28 -3.12 3.97
CA LEU A 81 -0.90 -2.40 2.76
C LEU A 81 -1.63 -1.05 2.65
N ASN A 82 -2.93 -1.04 2.97
CA ASN A 82 -3.72 0.19 2.97
C ASN A 82 -3.28 1.16 4.08
N LEU A 83 -2.98 0.66 5.29
CA LEU A 83 -2.40 1.49 6.36
C LEU A 83 -1.08 2.12 5.92
N THR A 84 -0.23 1.35 5.26
CA THR A 84 1.09 1.77 4.78
C THR A 84 0.97 2.87 3.73
N ARG A 85 0.13 2.64 2.71
CA ARG A 85 -0.12 3.62 1.65
C ARG A 85 -0.63 4.94 2.22
N ASN A 86 -1.63 4.88 3.10
CA ASN A 86 -2.20 6.09 3.69
C ASN A 86 -1.14 6.86 4.48
N ALA A 87 -0.35 6.16 5.31
CA ALA A 87 0.73 6.80 6.07
C ALA A 87 1.80 7.44 5.17
N ALA A 88 2.16 6.79 4.06
CA ALA A 88 3.12 7.33 3.10
C ALA A 88 2.60 8.60 2.41
N ILE A 89 1.34 8.60 1.98
CA ILE A 89 0.68 9.77 1.38
C ILE A 89 0.60 10.93 2.40
N ASP A 90 0.17 10.64 3.64
CA ASP A 90 0.07 11.63 4.71
C ASP A 90 1.44 12.30 4.98
N LYS A 91 2.52 11.51 4.96
CA LYS A 91 3.88 12.02 5.20
C LYS A 91 4.31 13.01 4.11
N ILE A 92 4.08 12.70 2.84
CA ILE A 92 4.40 13.61 1.72
C ILE A 92 3.61 14.91 1.85
N ARG A 93 2.30 14.81 2.10
CA ARG A 93 1.43 16.00 2.25
C ARG A 93 1.88 16.88 3.40
N SER A 94 2.25 16.31 4.55
CA SER A 94 2.77 17.09 5.68
C SER A 94 4.06 17.85 5.34
N LYS A 95 4.91 17.29 4.48
CA LYS A 95 6.16 17.92 4.00
C LYS A 95 5.87 19.04 3.00
N GLU A 96 4.90 18.84 2.11
CA GLU A 96 4.43 19.85 1.15
C GLU A 96 3.75 21.03 1.85
N ILE A 97 2.87 20.76 2.82
CA ILE A 97 2.23 21.80 3.66
C ILE A 97 3.29 22.62 4.40
N LYS A 98 4.30 21.97 5.00
CA LYS A 98 5.42 22.66 5.67
C LYS A 98 6.25 23.52 4.72
N LYS A 99 6.40 23.13 3.45
CA LYS A 99 7.07 23.94 2.42
C LYS A 99 6.21 25.11 1.93
N SER A 100 4.88 24.94 1.89
CA SER A 100 3.95 25.95 1.38
C SER A 100 3.53 27.00 2.42
N GLY A 101 3.84 26.81 3.71
CA GLY A 101 3.54 27.79 4.77
C GLY A 101 2.05 28.11 4.97
N LYS A 102 1.13 27.31 4.42
CA LYS A 102 -0.31 27.52 4.53
C LYS A 102 -0.92 26.48 5.45
N THR A 103 -1.30 26.93 6.64
CA THR A 103 -2.13 26.19 7.58
C THR A 103 -3.58 26.33 7.13
N ASP A 104 -4.02 25.50 6.19
CA ASP A 104 -5.44 25.38 5.90
C ASP A 104 -6.02 24.24 6.72
N SER A 105 -7.02 24.61 7.51
CA SER A 105 -7.84 23.82 8.41
C SER A 105 -8.30 22.52 7.77
N VAL A 106 -8.23 21.44 8.57
CA VAL A 106 -8.72 20.10 8.25
C VAL A 106 -10.23 20.16 8.08
N GLU A 107 -10.70 20.29 6.84
CA GLU A 107 -12.03 19.85 6.42
C GLU A 107 -12.00 19.60 4.92
N ASP A 108 -12.27 18.33 4.57
CA ASP A 108 -12.53 17.76 3.25
C ASP A 108 -11.95 18.53 2.06
N ASN A 109 -10.77 18.14 1.55
CA ASN A 109 -10.44 18.50 0.18
C ASN A 109 -9.32 17.68 -0.48
N VAL A 110 -9.60 17.32 -1.72
CA VAL A 110 -8.95 16.31 -2.56
C VAL A 110 -8.06 17.01 -3.57
N TYR A 111 -6.73 16.90 -3.51
CA TYR A 111 -5.88 17.58 -4.50
C TYR A 111 -4.63 16.80 -4.94
N THR A 112 -4.35 17.02 -6.22
CA THR A 112 -3.41 16.44 -7.18
C THR A 112 -1.94 16.65 -6.81
N ILE A 113 -1.10 15.63 -7.01
CA ILE A 113 0.36 15.72 -6.86
C ILE A 113 0.95 15.94 -8.27
N ASP A 114 1.54 17.11 -8.48
CA ASP A 114 2.21 17.50 -9.71
C ASP A 114 3.52 16.70 -9.87
N GLN A 115 3.62 15.88 -10.92
CA GLN A 115 4.82 15.08 -11.23
C GLN A 115 5.58 15.68 -12.42
N GLN A 116 6.61 16.48 -12.12
CA GLN A 116 7.74 16.62 -13.02
C GLN A 116 8.89 15.73 -12.52
N ASN A 117 9.33 14.83 -13.40
CA ASN A 117 10.40 13.82 -13.28
C ASN A 117 9.91 12.37 -13.07
N SER A 118 9.41 11.81 -14.17
CA SER A 118 9.29 10.37 -14.41
C SER A 118 10.68 9.75 -14.59
N ALA A 119 11.27 9.22 -13.51
CA ALA A 119 12.29 8.19 -13.62
C ALA A 119 11.56 6.84 -13.80
N GLU A 120 11.81 6.18 -14.92
CA GLU A 120 11.35 4.82 -15.23
C GLU A 120 11.72 3.86 -14.08
N MET A 121 10.73 3.41 -13.32
CA MET A 121 10.92 2.39 -12.29
C MET A 121 10.42 1.06 -12.83
N SER A 122 11.38 0.20 -13.19
CA SER A 122 11.17 -1.09 -13.85
C SER A 122 10.37 -2.06 -12.96
N VAL A 123 9.39 -2.72 -13.59
CA VAL A 123 8.62 -3.83 -13.03
C VAL A 123 9.50 -5.08 -13.07
N ASP A 124 10.46 -5.19 -12.15
CA ASP A 124 11.52 -6.23 -12.20
C ASP A 124 11.26 -7.39 -11.23
N GLY A 125 10.04 -7.93 -11.26
CA GLY A 125 9.72 -9.24 -10.69
C GLY A 125 9.34 -10.17 -11.82
N ILE A 126 10.04 -11.30 -11.96
CA ILE A 126 10.00 -12.21 -13.13
C ILE A 126 8.59 -12.71 -13.53
N GLY A 127 7.55 -12.56 -12.70
CA GLY A 127 6.14 -12.83 -13.08
C GLY A 127 5.21 -11.61 -13.20
N VAL A 128 5.59 -10.45 -12.66
CA VAL A 128 4.68 -9.28 -12.58
C VAL A 128 4.50 -8.62 -13.94
N LYS A 129 5.57 -8.54 -14.73
CA LYS A 129 5.52 -7.97 -16.08
C LYS A 129 4.65 -8.80 -17.01
N GLU A 130 4.73 -10.13 -16.92
CA GLU A 130 3.90 -11.06 -17.68
C GLU A 130 2.43 -10.96 -17.28
N LEU A 131 2.14 -10.96 -15.98
CA LEU A 131 0.78 -10.79 -15.45
C LEU A 131 0.15 -9.45 -15.84
N MET A 132 0.93 -8.36 -15.84
CA MET A 132 0.48 -7.05 -16.31
C MET A 132 0.26 -7.02 -17.83
N GLY A 133 0.97 -7.87 -18.58
CA GLY A 133 0.81 -8.07 -20.02
C GLY A 133 -0.58 -8.55 -20.40
N ASP A 134 -1.21 -9.38 -19.57
CA ASP A 134 -2.54 -9.95 -19.81
C ASP A 134 -3.71 -8.98 -19.59
N LEU A 135 -3.45 -7.85 -18.94
CA LEU A 135 -4.47 -6.83 -18.71
C LEU A 135 -4.68 -6.00 -19.97
N VAL A 136 -5.95 -5.70 -20.25
CA VAL A 136 -6.31 -4.67 -21.24
C VAL A 136 -5.74 -3.33 -20.77
N GLU A 137 -5.37 -2.46 -21.71
CA GLU A 137 -4.63 -1.22 -21.44
C GLU A 137 -5.26 -0.37 -20.33
N GLU A 138 -6.59 -0.20 -20.33
CA GLU A 138 -7.28 0.55 -19.29
C GLU A 138 -7.17 -0.06 -17.89
N GLN A 139 -7.11 -1.40 -17.80
CA GLN A 139 -6.95 -2.12 -16.54
C GLN A 139 -5.51 -2.01 -16.05
N ARG A 140 -4.55 -2.16 -16.98
CA ARG A 140 -3.12 -2.00 -16.72
C ARG A 140 -2.81 -0.60 -16.22
N PHE A 141 -3.34 0.43 -16.88
CA PHE A 141 -3.19 1.84 -16.51
C PHE A 141 -3.60 2.11 -15.06
N ILE A 142 -4.79 1.67 -14.67
CA ILE A 142 -5.29 1.87 -13.30
C ILE A 142 -4.42 1.11 -12.28
N VAL A 143 -4.00 -0.11 -12.59
CA VAL A 143 -3.09 -0.88 -11.72
C VAL A 143 -1.73 -0.20 -11.60
N GLN A 144 -1.19 0.34 -12.70
CA GLN A 144 0.06 1.09 -12.73
C GLN A 144 0.00 2.32 -11.82
N LYS A 145 -0.98 3.19 -12.06
CA LYS A 145 -1.19 4.42 -11.27
C LYS A 145 -1.33 4.13 -9.79
N ILE A 146 -2.11 3.12 -9.41
CA ILE A 146 -2.36 2.82 -8.00
C ILE A 146 -1.17 2.12 -7.36
N TYR A 147 -0.66 1.02 -7.91
CA TYR A 147 0.30 0.16 -7.21
C TYR A 147 1.77 0.52 -7.46
N PHE A 148 2.06 1.27 -8.52
CA PHE A 148 3.43 1.63 -8.88
C PHE A 148 3.68 3.13 -8.72
N GLU A 149 2.70 3.96 -9.04
CA GLU A 149 2.84 5.42 -8.96
C GLU A 149 2.21 6.03 -7.70
N GLY A 150 1.50 5.25 -6.89
CA GLY A 150 1.00 5.67 -5.57
C GLY A 150 -0.35 6.38 -5.56
N TYR A 151 -0.99 6.57 -6.71
CA TYR A 151 -2.24 7.32 -6.84
C TYR A 151 -3.40 6.68 -6.07
N THR A 152 -4.26 7.54 -5.53
CA THR A 152 -5.59 7.18 -5.04
C THR A 152 -6.60 7.12 -6.17
N HIS A 153 -7.72 6.42 -5.95
CA HIS A 153 -8.81 6.37 -6.92
C HIS A 153 -9.35 7.76 -7.29
N SER A 154 -9.42 8.66 -6.31
CA SER A 154 -9.88 10.03 -6.49
C SER A 154 -8.90 10.88 -7.31
N GLU A 155 -7.60 10.71 -7.12
CA GLU A 155 -6.59 11.42 -7.90
C GLU A 155 -6.63 11.00 -9.36
N ILE A 156 -6.73 9.70 -9.65
CA ILE A 156 -6.91 9.21 -11.03
C ILE A 156 -8.18 9.75 -11.65
N SER A 157 -9.28 9.77 -10.87
CA SER A 157 -10.55 10.27 -11.35
C SER A 157 -10.47 11.74 -11.79
N LYS A 158 -9.76 12.56 -11.01
CA LYS A 158 -9.59 14.00 -11.29
C LYS A 158 -8.57 14.27 -12.39
N GLU A 159 -7.40 13.63 -12.34
CA GLU A 159 -6.29 13.92 -13.25
C GLU A 159 -6.53 13.36 -14.65
N CYS A 160 -7.24 12.24 -14.75
CA CYS A 160 -7.51 11.59 -16.03
C CYS A 160 -8.93 11.83 -16.54
N ASP A 161 -9.74 12.63 -15.85
CA ASP A 161 -11.16 12.87 -16.14
C ASP A 161 -11.97 11.56 -16.33
N ILE A 162 -11.71 10.58 -15.46
CA ILE A 162 -12.39 9.29 -15.45
C ILE A 162 -13.36 9.27 -14.26
N PRO A 163 -14.64 8.89 -14.42
CA PRO A 163 -15.55 8.79 -13.27
C PRO A 163 -15.00 7.86 -12.19
N LEU A 164 -15.10 8.25 -10.91
CA LEU A 164 -14.58 7.47 -9.78
C LEU A 164 -15.13 6.03 -9.74
N GLY A 165 -16.39 5.85 -10.17
CA GLY A 165 -17.01 4.54 -10.33
C GLY A 165 -16.29 3.68 -11.38
N THR A 166 -15.87 4.28 -12.50
CA THR A 166 -15.11 3.64 -13.58
C THR A 166 -13.70 3.28 -13.14
N VAL A 167 -13.01 4.15 -12.38
CA VAL A 167 -11.71 3.84 -11.78
C VAL A 167 -11.80 2.58 -10.90
N LYS A 168 -12.81 2.53 -10.03
CA LYS A 168 -13.04 1.38 -9.13
C LYS A 168 -13.44 0.11 -9.90
N SER A 169 -14.27 0.21 -10.95
CA SER A 169 -14.72 -0.94 -11.73
C SER A 169 -13.59 -1.52 -12.59
N ARG A 170 -12.76 -0.67 -13.21
CA ARG A 170 -11.56 -1.08 -13.94
C ARG A 170 -10.56 -1.78 -13.04
N LEU A 171 -10.28 -1.22 -11.85
CA LEU A 171 -9.42 -1.87 -10.87
C LEU A 171 -9.97 -3.25 -10.44
N ARG A 172 -11.27 -3.33 -10.11
CA ARG A 172 -11.89 -4.60 -9.70
C ARG A 172 -11.76 -5.66 -10.79
N SER A 173 -11.97 -5.27 -12.05
CA SER A 173 -11.86 -6.16 -13.21
C SER A 173 -10.42 -6.63 -13.40
N ALA A 174 -9.45 -5.71 -13.30
CA ALA A 174 -8.02 -6.02 -13.37
C ALA A 174 -7.60 -7.05 -12.30
N LEU A 175 -7.96 -6.80 -11.03
CA LEU A 175 -7.63 -7.72 -9.94
C LEU A 175 -8.30 -9.09 -10.08
N SER A 176 -9.53 -9.13 -10.62
CA SER A 176 -10.23 -10.39 -10.91
C SER A 176 -9.48 -11.21 -11.97
N HIS A 177 -9.02 -10.56 -13.04
CA HIS A 177 -8.22 -11.21 -14.09
C HIS A 177 -6.88 -11.72 -13.56
N LEU A 178 -6.12 -10.88 -12.87
CA LEU A 178 -4.83 -11.27 -12.28
C LEU A 178 -4.98 -12.46 -11.32
N ARG A 179 -6.04 -12.48 -10.50
CA ARG A 179 -6.30 -13.58 -9.55
C ARG A 179 -6.58 -14.91 -10.24
N LYS A 180 -7.23 -14.91 -11.40
CA LYS A 180 -7.47 -16.13 -12.19
C LYS A 180 -6.17 -16.69 -12.76
N ARG A 181 -5.26 -15.81 -13.21
CA ARG A 181 -3.95 -16.20 -13.75
C ARG A 181 -3.03 -16.79 -12.69
N VAL A 182 -2.96 -16.19 -11.49
CA VAL A 182 -2.10 -16.67 -10.40
C VAL A 182 -2.58 -18.01 -9.78
N ARG A 183 -3.82 -18.42 -10.05
CA ARG A 183 -4.39 -19.70 -9.57
C ARG A 183 -4.23 -20.87 -10.55
N LYS A 184 -3.78 -20.61 -11.78
CA LYS A 184 -3.38 -21.65 -12.73
C LYS A 184 -1.90 -21.96 -12.54
#